data_AF-X1RJ98-F1
#
_entry.id   AF-X1RJ98-F1
#
_cell.length_a   1.000
_cell.length_b   1.000
_cell.length_c   1.000
_cell.angle_alpha   90.00
_cell.angle_beta   90.00
_cell.angle_gamma   90.00
#
_symmetry.space_group_name_H-M   'P 1'
#
loop_
_entity.id
_entity.type
_entity.pdbx_description
1 polymer ?
#
loop_
_entity_poly.entity_id
_entity_poly.type
_entity_poly.pdbx_seq_one_letter_code
_entity_poly.pdbx_strand_id
1 'polypeptide(L)' 'MKVILINPPTPKKETWVREGRCQQFDIWGAPFPPLSLAYVAGQIKNIAEPLIIDSGPTKLNLGAILKIIKEFSPQ' A
#
# COMPACT_ATOMS: atom_id res chain seq x y z
N MET A 1 -9.26 -7.59 15.76
CA MET A 1 -8.27 -6.51 15.66
C MET A 1 -8.27 -5.99 14.23
N LYS A 2 -8.19 -4.68 13.98
CA LYS A 2 -8.16 -4.04 12.66
C LYS A 2 -6.76 -3.52 12.42
N VAL A 3 -6.15 -3.93 11.31
CA VAL A 3 -4.76 -3.58 10.97
C VAL A 3 -4.73 -2.97 9.58
N ILE A 4 -4.06 -1.83 9.44
CA ILE A 4 -3.81 -1.21 8.12
C ILE A 4 -2.38 -1.51 7.70
N LEU A 5 -2.24 -1.96 6.45
CA LEU A 5 -0.96 -2.19 5.77
C LEU A 5 -0.87 -1.19 4.60
N ILE A 6 0.03 -0.21 4.70
CA ILE A 6 0.13 0.90 3.74
C ILE A 6 1.42 0.79 2.92
N ASN A 7 1.28 0.85 1.59
CA ASN A 7 2.31 1.36 0.69
C ASN A 7 2.08 2.89 0.54
N PRO A 8 2.91 3.73 1.18
CA PRO A 8 2.60 5.14 1.37
C PRO A 8 2.75 5.97 0.08
N PRO A 9 2.12 7.15 0.01
CA PRO A 9 2.29 8.06 -1.10
C PRO A 9 3.68 8.67 -1.03
N THR A 10 4.23 9.00 -2.19
CA THR A 10 5.55 9.60 -2.27
C THR A 10 5.45 11.11 -2.42
N PRO A 11 6.37 11.90 -1.84
CA PRO A 11 6.34 13.37 -1.96
C PRO A 11 6.35 13.86 -3.41
N LYS A 12 6.96 13.08 -4.32
CA LYS A 12 7.06 13.37 -5.75
C LYS A 12 5.89 12.82 -6.59
N LYS A 13 4.87 12.22 -5.96
CA LYS A 13 3.74 11.53 -6.64
C LYS A 13 4.19 10.43 -7.62
N GLU A 14 5.39 9.90 -7.39
CA GLU A 14 5.94 8.78 -8.13
C GLU A 14 5.24 7.49 -7.68
N THR A 15 4.97 6.60 -8.62
CA THR A 15 4.50 5.24 -8.32
C THR A 15 5.72 4.34 -8.24
N TRP A 16 6.04 3.88 -7.04
CA TRP A 16 7.24 3.09 -6.81
C TRP A 16 6.94 1.62 -7.06
N VAL A 17 7.71 1.01 -7.97
CA VAL A 17 7.73 -0.44 -8.23
C VAL A 17 8.57 -1.13 -7.14
N ARG A 18 8.16 -1.00 -5.88
CA ARG A 18 8.99 -1.46 -4.75
C ARG A 18 8.66 -2.88 -4.34
N GLU A 19 9.28 -3.81 -5.07
CA GLU A 19 9.73 -5.12 -4.58
C GLU A 19 11.04 -5.54 -5.27
N GLY A 20 12.08 -4.70 -5.17
CA GLY A 20 13.44 -5.10 -5.58
C GLY A 20 13.63 -5.44 -7.06
N ARG A 21 12.72 -5.01 -7.95
CA ARG A 21 12.81 -5.28 -9.39
C ARG A 21 13.62 -4.19 -10.08
N CYS A 22 14.49 -4.57 -11.01
CA CYS A 22 15.32 -3.65 -11.80
C CYS A 22 14.53 -2.71 -12.73
N GLN A 23 13.19 -2.82 -12.78
CA GLN A 23 12.31 -2.07 -13.68
C GLN A 23 11.91 -0.68 -13.17
N GLN A 24 12.48 -0.21 -12.06
CA GLN A 24 12.10 1.06 -11.43
C GLN A 24 12.27 2.30 -12.35
N PHE A 25 13.17 2.23 -13.34
CA PHE A 25 13.45 3.31 -14.30
C PHE A 25 13.33 2.86 -15.76
N ASP A 26 12.75 1.69 -16.00
CA ASP A 26 12.62 1.17 -17.36
C ASP A 26 11.40 1.80 -18.06
N ILE A 27 11.43 1.88 -19.39
CA ILE A 27 10.34 2.42 -20.21
C ILE A 27 9.02 1.64 -20.03
N TRP A 28 9.13 0.43 -19.46
CA TRP A 28 8.04 -0.48 -19.12
C TRP A 28 7.71 -0.49 -17.62
N GLY A 29 8.12 0.52 -16.84
CA GLY A 29 7.85 0.64 -15.42
C GLY A 29 6.37 0.45 -15.10
N ALA A 30 5.97 -0.80 -14.81
CA ALA A 30 4.61 -1.17 -14.53
C ALA A 30 4.36 -1.07 -13.02
N PRO A 31 3.23 -0.50 -12.57
CA PRO A 31 2.86 -0.59 -11.16
C PRO A 31 2.61 -2.05 -10.80
N PHE A 32 3.39 -2.59 -9.86
CA PHE A 32 3.16 -3.93 -9.32
C PHE A 32 2.44 -3.82 -7.98
N PRO A 33 1.52 -4.76 -7.68
CA PRO A 33 0.88 -4.81 -6.37
C PRO A 33 1.91 -5.06 -5.27
N PRO A 34 1.68 -4.58 -4.04
CA PRO A 34 2.61 -4.74 -2.93
C PRO A 34 2.50 -6.16 -2.34
N LEU A 35 3.15 -7.16 -2.96
CA LEU A 35 3.03 -8.57 -2.56
C LEU A 35 3.42 -8.81 -1.11
N SER A 36 4.40 -8.07 -0.59
CA SER A 36 4.85 -8.12 0.80
C SER A 36 3.70 -7.76 1.75
N LEU A 37 2.90 -6.74 1.41
CA LEU A 37 1.71 -6.39 2.19
C LEU A 37 0.61 -7.45 2.04
N ALA A 38 0.44 -8.01 0.84
CA ALA A 38 -0.51 -9.09 0.60
C ALA A 38 -0.16 -10.36 1.40
N TYR A 39 1.13 -10.71 1.48
CA TYR A 39 1.60 -11.83 2.28
C TYR A 39 1.36 -11.61 3.77
N VAL A 40 1.70 -10.43 4.30
CA VAL A 40 1.43 -10.09 5.70
C VAL A 40 -0.07 -10.16 6.00
N ALA A 41 -0.92 -9.56 5.14
CA ALA A 41 -2.38 -9.62 5.28
C ALA A 41 -2.88 -11.08 5.33
N GLY A 42 -2.37 -11.93 4.45
CA GLY A 42 -2.72 -13.35 4.40
C GLY A 42 -2.34 -14.12 5.67
N GLN A 43 -1.20 -13.80 6.29
CA GLN A 43 -0.75 -14.43 7.53
C GLN A 43 -1.57 -13.99 8.76
N ILE A 44 -2.01 -12.73 8.79
CA ILE A 44 -2.72 -12.18 9.96
C ILE A 44 -4.25 -12.29 9.88
N LYS A 45 -4.82 -12.70 8.74
CA LYS A 45 -6.29 -12.72 8.52
C LYS A 45 -7.11 -13.50 9.55
N ASN A 46 -6.49 -14.47 10.23
CA ASN A 46 -7.16 -15.29 11.25
C ASN A 46 -7.20 -14.62 12.63
N ILE A 47 -6.40 -13.56 12.84
CA ILE A 47 -6.27 -12.84 14.12
C ILE A 47 -6.59 -11.35 14.00
N ALA A 48 -6.67 -10.84 12.77
CA ALA A 48 -6.98 -9.46 12.46
C ALA A 48 -7.77 -9.33 11.14
N GLU A 49 -8.48 -8.21 10.99
CA GLU A 49 -9.05 -7.71 9.75
C GLU A 49 -8.02 -6.78 9.09
N PRO A 50 -7.29 -7.25 8.06
CA PRO A 50 -6.32 -6.42 7.35
C PRO A 50 -6.99 -5.54 6.29
N LEU A 51 -6.56 -4.28 6.19
CA LEU A 51 -6.83 -3.39 5.06
C LEU A 51 -5.51 -3.02 4.38
N ILE A 52 -5.36 -3.36 3.10
CA ILE A 52 -4.20 -2.95 2.30
C ILE A 52 -4.52 -1.65 1.58
N ILE A 53 -3.65 -0.65 1.70
CA ILE A 53 -3.72 0.60 0.97
C ILE A 53 -2.48 0.72 0.12
N ASP A 54 -2.66 0.79 -1.20
CA ASP A 54 -1.57 1.04 -2.15
C ASP A 54 -1.72 2.42 -2.80
N SER A 55 -0.98 3.40 -2.29
CA SER A 55 -1.15 4.81 -2.64
C SER A 55 -0.62 5.17 -4.02
N GLY A 56 0.30 4.37 -4.58
CA GLY A 56 0.94 4.63 -5.87
C GLY A 56 -0.06 4.56 -7.04
N PRO A 57 -0.61 3.37 -7.34
CA PRO A 57 -1.56 3.20 -8.44
C PRO A 57 -2.86 3.98 -8.24
N THR A 58 -3.31 4.10 -6.98
CA THR A 58 -4.57 4.79 -6.64
C THR A 58 -4.44 6.31 -6.53
N LYS A 59 -3.21 6.84 -6.61
CA LYS A 59 -2.88 8.27 -6.48
C LYS A 59 -3.44 8.91 -5.21
N LEU A 60 -3.57 8.14 -4.14
CA LEU A 60 -4.02 8.66 -2.85
C LEU A 60 -3.00 9.65 -2.30
N ASN A 61 -3.48 10.78 -1.80
CA ASN A 61 -2.66 11.74 -1.07
C ASN A 61 -2.77 11.50 0.45
N LEU A 62 -1.92 12.19 1.23
CA LEU A 62 -1.91 12.06 2.68
C LEU A 62 -3.29 12.31 3.31
N GLY A 63 -4.02 13.33 2.85
CA GLY A 63 -5.36 13.64 3.38
C GLY A 63 -6.37 12.52 3.16
N ALA A 64 -6.36 11.90 1.97
CA ALA A 64 -7.21 10.76 1.65
C ALA A 64 -6.88 9.54 2.51
N ILE A 65 -5.60 9.28 2.74
CA ILE A 65 -5.15 8.16 3.59
C ILE A 65 -5.56 8.38 5.04
N LEU A 66 -5.38 9.60 5.57
CA LEU A 66 -5.80 9.94 6.92
C LEU A 66 -7.31 9.80 7.11
N LYS A 67 -8.10 10.11 6.07
CA LYS A 67 -9.55 9.87 6.07
C LYS A 67 -9.86 8.37 6.17
N ILE A 68 -9.22 7.53 5.34
CA ILE A 68 -9.38 6.07 5.39
C ILE A 68 -8.98 5.51 6.75
N ILE A 69 -7.85 5.94 7.32
CA ILE A 69 -7.39 5.50 8.64
C ILE A 69 -8.44 5.83 9.71
N LYS A 70 -9.01 7.04 9.70
CA LYS A 70 -10.06 7.45 10.63
C LYS A 70 -11.33 6.62 10.48
N GLU A 71 -11.77 6.38 9.25
CA GLU A 71 -12.98 5.59 8.95
C GLU A 71 -12.82 4.12 9.32
N PHE A 72 -11.64 3.54 9.05
CA PHE A 72 -11.36 2.15 9.36
C PHE A 72 -11.17 1.93 10.87
N SER A 73 -10.61 2.92 11.58
CA SER A 73 -10.33 2.88 13.01
C SER A 73 -9.49 1.63 13.40
N PRO A 74 -8.26 1.50 12.87
CA PRO A 74 -7.35 0.43 13.30
C PRO A 74 -6.99 0.58 14.78
N GLN A 75 -6.61 -0.53 15.43
CA GLN A 75 -6.01 -0.45 16.77
C GLN A 75 -4.55 -0.04 16.72
#